data_AF-A0A952KB75-F1
#
_entry.id   AF-A0A952KB75-F1
#
_cell.length_a   1.000
_cell.length_b   1.000
_cell.length_c   1.000
_cell.angle_alpha   90.00
_cell.angle_beta   90.00
_cell.angle_gamma   90.00
#
_symmetry.space_group_name_H-M   'P 1'
#
loop_
_entity.id
_entity.type
_entity.pdbx_description
1 polymer ?
#
loop_
_entity_poly.entity_id
_entity_poly.type
_entity_poly.pdbx_seq_one_letter_code
_entity_poly.pdbx_strand_id
1 'polypeptide(L)' 'MPSPETLERFIARVEENAHAEAIEEFYTENASMQENQAVPRVGRSNLVKGEEKVMQRAKSLTSTCV' A
#
# COMPACT_ATOMS: atom_id res chain seq x y z
N MET A 1 3.21 0.72 17.68
CA MET A 1 2.91 1.78 16.70
C MET A 1 4.21 2.22 16.06
N PRO A 2 4.23 2.51 14.74
CA PRO A 2 5.41 3.08 14.09
C PRO A 2 5.80 4.42 14.71
N SER A 3 7.06 4.83 14.54
CA SER A 3 7.50 6.17 14.93
C SER A 3 6.85 7.25 14.04
N PRO A 4 6.77 8.51 14.49
CA PRO A 4 6.30 9.61 13.65
C PRO A 4 7.07 9.70 12.33
N GLU A 5 8.39 9.56 12.35
CA GLU A 5 9.22 9.54 11.14
C GLU A 5 8.83 8.43 10.15
N THR A 6 8.48 7.24 10.66
CA THR A 6 8.02 6.13 9.80
C THR A 6 6.67 6.46 9.17
N LEU A 7 5.77 7.12 9.90
CA LEU A 7 4.48 7.57 9.37
C LEU A 7 4.68 8.62 8.27
N GLU A 8 5.52 9.64 8.48
CA GLU A 8 5.80 10.66 7.48
C GLU A 8 6.35 10.06 6.18
N ARG A 9 7.28 9.12 6.29
CA ARG A 9 7.82 8.42 5.10
C ARG A 9 6.75 7.60 4.37
N PHE A 10 5.86 6.94 5.11
CA PHE A 10 4.75 6.20 4.50
C PHE A 10 3.77 7.14 3.79
N ILE A 11 3.40 8.26 4.43
CA ILE A 11 2.53 9.29 3.87
C ILE A 11 3.11 9.84 2.57
N ALA A 12 4.41 10.18 2.56
CA ALA A 12 5.08 10.68 1.36
C ALA A 12 4.95 9.71 0.17
N ARG A 13 5.11 8.39 0.39
CA ARG A 13 4.91 7.39 -0.67
C ARG A 13 3.49 7.36 -1.21
N VAL A 14 2.51 7.51 -0.34
CA VAL A 14 1.09 7.55 -0.72
C VAL A 14 0.78 8.82 -1.53
N GLU A 15 1.29 9.98 -1.10
CA GLU A 15 1.10 11.25 -1.81
C GLU A 15 1.82 11.28 -3.17
N GLU A 16 2.92 10.53 -3.32
CA GLU A 16 3.62 10.29 -4.59
C GLU A 16 2.89 9.30 -5.52
N ASN A 17 1.74 8.74 -5.12
CA ASN A 17 1.04 7.62 -5.77
C ASN A 17 1.89 6.32 -5.90
N ALA A 18 2.93 6.17 -5.08
CA ALA A 18 3.84 5.02 -5.08
C ALA A 18 3.33 3.91 -4.15
N HIS A 19 2.08 3.45 -4.37
CA HIS A 19 1.38 2.54 -3.47
C HIS A 19 1.98 1.13 -3.44
N ALA A 20 2.41 0.61 -4.60
CA ALA A 20 3.03 -0.71 -4.69
C ALA A 20 4.39 -0.71 -3.98
N GLU A 21 5.17 0.34 -4.17
CA GLU A 21 6.46 0.58 -3.54
C GLU A 21 6.32 0.78 -2.02
N ALA A 22 5.27 1.46 -1.57
CA ALA A 22 4.96 1.56 -0.14
C ALA A 22 4.73 0.17 0.50
N ILE A 23 4.09 -0.76 -0.22
CA ILE A 23 3.94 -2.13 0.27
C ILE A 23 5.30 -2.83 0.32
N GLU A 24 6.15 -2.66 -0.68
CA GLU A 24 7.49 -3.26 -0.68
C GLU A 24 8.35 -2.77 0.50
N GLU A 25 8.32 -1.47 0.76
CA GLU A 25 9.13 -0.81 1.78
C GLU A 25 8.67 -1.07 3.22
N PHE A 26 7.36 -1.07 3.46
CA PHE A 26 6.81 -1.02 4.84
C PHE A 26 6.17 -2.33 5.31
N TYR A 27 5.89 -3.28 4.41
CA TYR A 27 5.19 -4.51 4.78
C TYR A 27 6.19 -5.65 4.99
N THR A 28 5.92 -6.52 5.96
CA THR A 28 6.73 -7.73 6.18
C THR A 28 6.46 -8.76 5.08
N GLU A 29 7.40 -9.67 4.85
CA GLU A 29 7.30 -10.70 3.80
C GLU A 29 6.00 -11.51 3.88
N ASN A 30 5.56 -11.81 5.10
CA ASN A 30 4.36 -12.60 5.39
C ASN A 30 3.11 -11.75 5.68
N ALA A 31 3.12 -10.45 5.37
CA ALA A 31 1.99 -9.56 5.60
C ALA A 31 0.72 -10.06 4.89
N SER A 32 -0.44 -9.72 5.45
CA SER A 32 -1.73 -10.01 4.85
C SER A 32 -2.60 -8.77 4.75
N MET A 33 -3.36 -8.64 3.66
CA MET A 33 -4.44 -7.66 3.53
C MET A 33 -5.74 -8.36 3.18
N GLN A 34 -6.85 -7.86 3.71
CA GLN A 34 -8.17 -8.41 3.47
C GLN A 34 -9.13 -7.27 3.10
N GLU A 35 -9.73 -7.39 1.92
CA GLU A 35 -10.87 -6.54 1.56
C GLU A 35 -12.09 -6.96 2.36
N ASN A 36 -12.98 -6.01 2.68
CA ASN A 36 -14.12 -6.19 3.59
C ASN A 36 -14.90 -7.50 3.42
N GLN A 37 -15.07 -8.00 2.19
CA GLN A 37 -15.87 -9.19 1.87
C GLN A 37 -15.07 -10.31 1.17
N ALA A 38 -13.74 -10.19 1.09
CA ALA A 38 -12.88 -11.18 0.46
C ALA A 38 -12.13 -12.00 1.51
N VAL A 39 -11.60 -13.15 1.09
CA VAL A 39 -10.60 -13.88 1.88
C VAL A 39 -9.28 -13.08 1.93
N PRO A 40 -8.45 -13.24 2.98
CA PRO A 40 -7.16 -12.57 3.07
C PRO A 40 -6.23 -12.92 1.91
N ARG A 41 -5.56 -11.92 1.36
CA ARG A 41 -4.37 -12.08 0.53
C ARG A 41 -3.17 -12.12 1.45
N VAL A 42 -2.30 -13.10 1.28
CA VAL A 42 -1.12 -13.32 2.13
C VAL A 42 0.15 -13.25 1.30
N GLY A 43 1.18 -12.63 1.85
CA GLY A 43 2.52 -12.51 1.28
C GLY A 43 2.71 -11.18 0.54
N ARG A 44 3.76 -10.44 0.89
CA ARG A 44 4.06 -9.11 0.34
C ARG A 44 4.02 -9.07 -1.19
N SER A 45 4.61 -10.04 -1.87
CA SER A 45 4.62 -10.10 -3.33
C SER A 45 3.20 -10.24 -3.93
N ASN A 46 2.28 -10.90 -3.23
CA ASN A 46 0.89 -10.99 -3.67
C ASN A 46 0.12 -9.70 -3.41
N LEU A 47 0.49 -8.99 -2.34
CA LEU A 47 -0.06 -7.68 -2.01
C LEU A 47 0.34 -6.63 -3.05
N VAL A 48 1.62 -6.56 -3.42
CA VAL A 48 2.15 -5.66 -4.48
C VAL A 48 1.40 -5.87 -5.79
N LYS A 49 1.31 -7.12 -6.27
CA LYS A 49 0.54 -7.46 -7.49
C LYS A 49 -0.94 -7.10 -7.39
N GLY A 50 -1.50 -7.14 -6.19
CA GLY A 50 -2.86 -6.75 -5.92
C GLY A 50 -3.05 -5.25 -6.08
N GLU A 51 -2.13 -4.47 -5.53
CA GLU A 51 -2.12 -3.01 -5.56
C GLU A 51 -1.94 -2.47 -6.98
N GLU A 52 -0.96 -2.99 -7.73
CA GLU A 52 -0.71 -2.62 -9.13
C GLU A 52 -1.99 -2.75 -9.98
N LYS A 53 -2.74 -3.86 -9.80
CA LYS A 53 -3.99 -4.10 -10.52
C LYS A 53 -5.09 -3.11 -10.15
N VAL A 54 -5.13 -2.64 -8.90
CA VAL A 54 -6.11 -1.65 -8.47
C VAL A 54 -5.73 -0.27 -9.04
N MET A 55 -4.46 0.11 -8.94
CA MET A 55 -3.95 1.39 -9.45
C MET A 55 -4.17 1.53 -10.96
N GLN A 56 -3.96 0.45 -11.74
CA GLN A 56 -4.21 0.44 -13.19
C GLN A 56 -5.67 0.72 -13.60
N ARG A 57 -6.64 0.60 -12.67
CA ARG A 57 -8.05 0.89 -12.94
C ARG A 57 -8.39 2.38 -12.80
N ALA A 58 -7.55 3.14 -12.12
CA ALA A 58 -7.75 4.57 -11.96
C ALA A 58 -7.15 5.32 -13.15
N LYS A 59 -7.93 6.24 -13.74
CA LYS A 59 -7.42 7.13 -14.80
C LYS A 59 -6.45 8.18 -14.26
N SER A 60 -6.68 8.63 -13.03
CA SER A 60 -5.87 9.62 -12.31
C SER A 60 -6.10 9.44 -10.82
N LEU A 61 -5.08 9.67 -10.01
CA LEU A 61 -5.13 9.62 -8.56
C LEU A 61 -4.43 10.84 -7.97
N THR A 62 -4.99 11.37 -6.89
CA THR A 62 -4.40 12.45 -6.11
C THR A 62 -4.64 12.12 -4.65
N SER A 63 -3.57 12.13 -3.87
CA SER A 63 -3.60 11.83 -2.45
C SER A 63 -2.98 13.00 -1.69
N THR A 64 -3.63 13.39 -0.59
CA THR A 64 -3.18 14.48 0.29
C THR A 64 -3.58 14.12 1.71
N CYS A 65 -2.62 14.15 2.63
CA CYS A 65 -2.87 14.01 4.05
C CYS A 65 -3.49 15.31 4.59
N VAL A 66 -4.55 15.20 5.41
CA VAL A 66 -5.33 16.34 5.96
C VAL A 66 -5.38 16.35 7.47
#